data_AF-A0A9C9XUY4-F1
#
_entry.id   AF-A0A9C9XUY4-F1
#
_cell.length_a   1.000
_cell.length_b   1.000
_cell.length_c   1.000
_cell.angle_alpha   90.00
_cell.angle_beta   90.00
_cell.angle_gamma   90.00
#
_symmetry.space_group_name_H-M   'P 1'
#
loop_
_entity.id
_entity.type
_entity.pdbx_description
1 polymer ?
#
loop_
_entity_poly.entity_id
_entity_poly.type
_entity_poly.pdbx_seq_one_letter_code
_entity_poly.pdbx_strand_id
1 'polypeptide(L)'
;MVLQDRHHAGNTRMSLVNTLAIVLVLAGFVFLVLSLRTVRRAMALAPAVFQLQWRILVALLLFFCLGYLFFDFILFTGIGFPLELVTGLVFAGGAIFVFIVINICHRSLDWFRQTDRKLRILNETLEKRVEQRTRAMERSTQFLKTVLDSLQDSIAIINVDDFSIDNVNASFLEEFGLTEDEVIGRPCFAVTHRRQAPCTPPDDECPMSHTLESGEPAMCEHRHRSESGGHHYVEIHTVPVRNREGRIRQVVHISRNITKRKQDELRIRHMAYYDTLTGLPNRTYYKKLLSRS
;
A
#
# COMPACT_ATOMS: atom_id res chain seq x y z
N MET A 1 -71.90 -75.29 25.65
CA MET A 1 -72.96 -74.39 26.18
C MET A 1 -72.56 -74.15 27.64
N VAL A 2 -72.00 -73.03 28.10
CA VAL A 2 -72.06 -71.59 27.80
C VAL A 2 -70.71 -71.01 28.27
N LEU A 3 -69.88 -70.43 27.39
CA LEU A 3 -69.55 -69.00 27.28
C LEU A 3 -69.26 -68.24 28.60
N GLN A 4 -67.99 -67.80 28.71
CA GLN A 4 -67.58 -66.40 28.88
C GLN A 4 -67.59 -65.77 30.29
N ASP A 5 -66.40 -65.36 30.78
CA ASP A 5 -66.21 -63.93 31.08
C ASP A 5 -64.75 -63.43 31.05
N ARG A 6 -64.46 -62.71 29.96
CA ARG A 6 -63.75 -61.42 29.87
C ARG A 6 -62.36 -61.29 30.48
N HIS A 7 -61.38 -61.60 29.63
CA HIS A 7 -60.28 -60.68 29.35
C HIS A 7 -60.80 -59.28 28.95
N HIS A 8 -59.98 -58.27 29.26
CA HIS A 8 -60.09 -56.85 28.88
C HIS A 8 -60.81 -55.90 29.86
N ALA A 9 -60.07 -55.54 30.91
CA ALA A 9 -60.08 -54.18 31.42
C ALA A 9 -58.63 -53.67 31.38
N GLY A 10 -58.31 -52.90 30.34
CA GLY A 10 -57.02 -52.23 30.18
C GLY A 10 -56.84 -51.22 31.29
N ASN A 11 -55.91 -51.49 32.20
CA ASN A 11 -55.47 -50.55 33.23
C ASN A 11 -54.13 -49.97 32.79
N THR A 12 -54.20 -48.87 32.05
CA THR A 12 -53.09 -47.96 31.73
C THR A 12 -52.60 -47.26 33.00
N ARG A 13 -51.95 -48.00 33.90
CA ARG A 13 -51.06 -47.42 34.90
C ARG A 13 -49.64 -47.61 34.42
N MET A 14 -49.14 -46.61 33.70
CA MET A 14 -47.72 -46.48 33.43
C MET A 14 -47.00 -46.46 34.78
N SER A 15 -45.99 -47.31 34.98
CA SER A 15 -45.27 -47.38 36.26
C SER A 15 -44.59 -46.03 36.52
N LEU A 16 -44.47 -45.64 37.79
CA LEU A 16 -43.84 -44.37 38.19
C LEU A 16 -42.41 -44.24 37.64
N VAL A 17 -41.73 -45.39 37.48
CA VAL A 17 -40.40 -45.53 36.88
C VAL A 17 -40.41 -45.18 35.38
N ASN A 18 -41.41 -45.64 34.62
CA ASN A 18 -41.50 -45.33 33.19
C ASN A 18 -41.77 -43.84 32.94
N THR A 19 -42.64 -43.22 33.75
CA THR A 19 -42.88 -41.76 33.68
C THR A 19 -41.61 -40.96 33.98
N LEU A 20 -40.83 -41.38 34.99
CA LEU A 20 -39.58 -40.71 35.33
C LEU A 20 -38.54 -40.84 34.20
N ALA A 21 -38.45 -42.03 33.60
CA ALA A 21 -37.53 -42.29 32.48
C ALA A 21 -37.86 -41.41 31.26
N ILE A 22 -39.14 -41.29 30.88
CA ILE A 22 -39.59 -40.45 29.77
C ILE A 22 -39.25 -38.97 30.01
N VAL A 23 -39.49 -38.45 31.21
CA VAL A 23 -39.16 -37.05 31.54
C VAL A 23 -37.67 -36.78 31.40
N LEU A 24 -36.83 -37.72 31.85
CA LEU A 24 -35.37 -37.58 31.82
C LEU A 24 -34.82 -37.65 30.38
N VAL A 25 -35.41 -38.51 29.55
CA VAL A 25 -35.08 -38.63 28.12
C VAL A 25 -35.52 -37.40 27.33
N LEU A 26 -36.74 -36.90 27.56
CA LEU A 26 -37.23 -35.66 26.95
C LEU A 26 -36.33 -34.47 27.29
N ALA A 27 -35.87 -34.36 28.53
CA ALA A 27 -34.89 -33.34 28.91
C ALA A 27 -33.58 -33.48 28.12
N GLY A 28 -33.05 -34.70 27.98
CA GLY A 28 -31.87 -34.99 27.16
C GLY A 28 -32.05 -34.64 25.68
N PHE A 29 -33.23 -34.94 25.11
CA PHE A 29 -33.58 -34.58 23.73
C PHE A 29 -33.56 -33.06 23.51
N VAL A 30 -34.10 -32.28 24.45
CA VAL A 30 -34.05 -30.80 24.38
C VAL A 30 -32.60 -30.29 24.35
N PHE A 31 -31.73 -30.83 25.21
CA PHE A 31 -30.31 -30.47 25.21
C PHE A 31 -29.61 -30.81 23.88
N LEU A 32 -29.90 -31.95 23.28
CA LEU A 32 -29.35 -32.32 21.97
C LEU A 32 -29.82 -31.40 20.85
N VAL A 33 -31.10 -31.03 20.82
CA VAL A 33 -31.64 -30.11 19.81
C VAL A 33 -30.99 -28.73 19.93
N LEU A 34 -30.77 -28.24 21.16
CA LEU A 34 -30.02 -27.00 21.40
C LEU A 34 -28.56 -27.13 20.93
N SER A 35 -27.92 -28.26 21.23
CA SER A 35 -26.54 -28.55 20.81
C SER A 35 -26.41 -28.58 19.28
N LEU A 36 -27.38 -29.18 18.58
CA LEU A 36 -27.43 -29.22 17.12
C LEU A 36 -27.48 -27.81 16.49
N ARG A 37 -28.24 -26.88 17.10
CA ARG A 37 -28.30 -25.48 16.66
C ARG A 37 -26.96 -24.78 16.84
N THR A 38 -26.31 -24.95 17.99
CA THR A 38 -25.00 -24.36 18.27
C THR A 38 -23.93 -24.89 17.30
N VAL A 39 -23.91 -26.20 17.07
CA VAL A 39 -22.98 -26.86 16.14
C VAL A 39 -23.16 -26.35 14.70
N ARG A 40 -24.40 -26.21 14.21
CA ARG A 40 -24.65 -25.67 12.86
C ARG A 40 -24.16 -24.23 12.71
N ARG A 41 -24.33 -23.38 13.73
CA ARG A 41 -23.81 -22.01 13.71
C ARG A 41 -22.28 -22.00 13.70
N ALA A 42 -21.64 -22.83 14.53
CA ALA A 42 -20.19 -22.94 14.58
C ALA A 42 -19.60 -23.43 13.25
N MET A 43 -20.26 -24.37 12.57
CA MET A 43 -19.84 -24.89 11.26
C MET A 43 -19.82 -23.81 10.16
N ALA A 44 -20.71 -22.81 10.22
CA ALA A 44 -20.73 -21.70 9.26
C ALA A 44 -19.48 -20.80 9.37
N LEU A 45 -18.85 -20.75 10.54
CA LEU A 45 -17.64 -19.98 10.82
C LEU A 45 -16.37 -20.84 10.71
N ALA A 46 -16.50 -22.17 10.58
CA ALA A 46 -15.39 -23.09 10.64
C ALA A 46 -14.61 -23.14 9.31
N PRO A 47 -13.26 -23.17 9.36
CA PRO A 47 -12.42 -23.35 8.17
C PRO A 47 -12.78 -24.63 7.40
N ALA A 48 -12.61 -24.61 6.07
CA ALA A 48 -12.92 -25.72 5.18
C ALA A 48 -12.29 -27.07 5.61
N VAL A 49 -11.12 -27.01 6.26
CA VAL A 49 -10.37 -28.16 6.77
C VAL A 49 -11.17 -29.00 7.77
N PHE A 50 -12.10 -28.41 8.53
CA PHE A 50 -12.85 -29.09 9.59
C PHE A 50 -14.25 -29.56 9.15
N GLN A 51 -14.71 -29.20 7.96
CA GLN A 51 -16.11 -29.38 7.54
C GLN A 51 -16.59 -30.85 7.60
N LEU A 52 -15.74 -31.81 7.20
CA LEU A 52 -16.09 -33.24 7.26
C LEU A 52 -16.33 -33.73 8.70
N GLN A 53 -15.47 -33.32 9.64
CA GLN A 53 -15.56 -33.76 11.04
C GLN A 53 -16.79 -33.16 11.72
N TRP A 54 -17.11 -31.91 11.43
CA TRP A 54 -18.34 -31.28 11.90
C TRP A 54 -19.60 -31.91 11.32
N ARG A 55 -19.58 -32.37 10.05
CA ARG A 55 -20.71 -33.13 9.46
C ARG A 55 -20.94 -34.46 10.17
N ILE A 56 -19.87 -35.17 10.52
CA ILE A 56 -19.95 -36.43 11.29
C ILE A 56 -20.53 -36.15 12.69
N LEU A 57 -20.09 -35.09 13.36
CA LEU A 57 -20.61 -34.68 14.68
C LEU A 57 -22.12 -34.41 14.62
N VAL A 58 -22.59 -33.68 13.60
CA VAL A 58 -24.03 -33.42 13.37
C VAL A 58 -24.79 -34.71 13.11
N ALA A 59 -24.27 -35.61 12.27
CA ALA A 59 -24.90 -36.89 11.98
C ALA A 59 -25.06 -37.75 13.24
N LEU A 60 -24.04 -37.76 14.11
CA LEU A 60 -24.07 -38.49 15.38
C LEU A 60 -25.06 -37.87 16.38
N LEU A 61 -25.14 -36.54 16.46
CA LEU A 61 -26.16 -35.85 17.27
C LEU A 61 -27.58 -36.18 16.80
N LEU A 62 -27.82 -36.23 15.49
CA LEU A 62 -29.10 -36.65 14.93
C LEU A 62 -29.42 -38.11 15.23
N PHE A 63 -28.41 -39.00 15.19
CA PHE A 63 -28.54 -40.39 15.60
C PHE A 63 -29.01 -40.52 17.06
N PHE A 64 -28.44 -39.75 17.99
CA PHE A 64 -28.92 -39.73 19.38
C PHE A 64 -30.32 -39.15 19.53
N CYS A 65 -30.66 -38.08 18.80
CA CYS A 65 -32.02 -37.54 18.81
C CYS A 65 -33.05 -38.60 18.40
N LEU A 66 -32.78 -39.35 17.32
CA LEU A 66 -33.64 -40.44 16.86
C LEU A 66 -33.68 -41.58 17.87
N GLY A 67 -32.54 -41.93 18.48
CA GLY A 67 -32.46 -42.95 19.51
C GLY A 67 -33.31 -42.64 20.74
N TYR A 68 -33.32 -41.38 21.20
CA TYR A 68 -34.16 -40.95 22.33
C TYR A 68 -35.66 -41.01 22.01
N LEU A 69 -36.07 -40.53 20.83
CA LEU A 69 -37.47 -40.64 20.39
C LEU A 69 -37.93 -42.10 20.27
N PHE A 70 -37.06 -42.98 19.77
CA PHE A 70 -37.33 -44.40 19.67
C PHE A 70 -37.45 -45.07 21.04
N PHE A 71 -36.59 -44.70 21.99
CA PHE A 71 -36.67 -45.19 23.38
C PHE A 71 -37.97 -44.77 24.07
N ASP A 72 -38.37 -43.50 23.94
CA ASP A 72 -39.66 -43.00 24.46
C ASP A 72 -40.85 -43.73 23.82
N PHE A 73 -40.78 -44.03 22.52
CA PHE A 73 -41.82 -44.78 21.81
C PHE A 73 -41.98 -46.21 22.32
N ILE A 74 -40.88 -46.93 22.58
CA ILE A 74 -40.92 -48.28 23.17
C ILE A 74 -41.59 -48.25 24.55
N LEU A 75 -41.19 -47.29 25.40
CA LEU A 75 -41.76 -47.11 26.73
C LEU A 75 -43.27 -46.79 26.70
N PHE A 76 -43.70 -45.98 25.74
CA PHE A 76 -45.10 -45.56 25.60
C PHE A 76 -46.00 -46.69 25.05
N THR A 77 -45.51 -47.42 24.04
CA THR A 77 -46.28 -48.49 23.38
C THR A 77 -46.28 -49.80 24.15
N GLY A 78 -45.33 -50.00 25.07
CA GLY A 78 -45.20 -51.23 25.85
C GLY A 78 -44.82 -52.45 25.01
N ILE A 79 -44.28 -52.24 23.80
CA ILE A 79 -43.83 -53.32 22.92
C ILE A 79 -42.64 -54.03 23.59
N GLY A 80 -42.67 -55.37 23.59
CA GLY A 80 -41.56 -56.19 24.08
C GLY A 80 -40.35 -56.10 23.14
N PHE A 81 -39.47 -55.12 23.36
CA PHE A 81 -38.22 -54.94 22.64
C PHE A 81 -37.03 -55.11 23.60
N PRO A 82 -35.91 -55.74 23.18
CA PRO A 82 -34.73 -55.89 24.03
C PRO A 82 -34.03 -54.54 24.25
N LEU A 83 -34.36 -53.88 25.37
CA LEU A 83 -33.80 -52.58 25.75
C LEU A 83 -32.27 -52.59 25.88
N GLU A 84 -31.68 -53.75 26.19
CA GLU A 84 -30.23 -53.95 26.28
C GLU A 84 -29.50 -53.63 24.95
N LEU A 85 -30.14 -53.90 23.81
CA LEU A 85 -29.57 -53.59 22.50
C LEU A 85 -29.56 -52.07 22.24
N VAL A 86 -30.61 -51.38 22.66
CA VAL A 86 -30.73 -49.92 22.52
C VAL A 86 -29.69 -49.22 23.39
N THR A 87 -29.56 -49.64 24.65
CA THR A 87 -28.58 -49.05 25.56
C THR A 87 -27.16 -49.32 25.08
N GLY A 88 -26.84 -50.53 24.60
CA GLY A 88 -25.55 -50.85 24.01
C GLY A 88 -25.18 -49.96 22.81
N LEU A 89 -26.12 -49.71 21.89
CA LEU A 89 -25.91 -48.81 20.75
C LEU A 89 -25.67 -47.36 21.19
N VAL A 90 -26.41 -46.87 22.18
CA VAL A 90 -26.25 -45.51 22.71
C VAL A 90 -24.89 -45.36 23.40
N PHE A 91 -24.46 -46.34 24.19
CA PHE A 91 -23.14 -46.30 24.84
C PHE A 91 -22.00 -46.36 23.81
N ALA A 92 -22.09 -47.22 22.79
CA ALA A 92 -21.10 -47.29 21.72
C ALA A 92 -21.04 -45.97 20.91
N GLY A 93 -22.20 -45.42 20.55
CA GLY A 93 -22.30 -44.10 19.94
C GLY A 93 -21.69 -43.01 20.81
N GLY A 94 -21.89 -43.08 22.14
CA GLY A 94 -21.37 -42.11 23.11
C GLY A 94 -19.85 -42.11 23.17
N ALA A 95 -19.24 -43.29 23.16
CA ALA A 95 -17.78 -43.43 23.10
C ALA A 95 -17.21 -42.83 21.80
N ILE A 96 -17.84 -43.11 20.65
CA ILE A 96 -17.47 -42.53 19.35
C ILE A 96 -17.60 -41.00 19.37
N PHE A 97 -18.68 -40.46 19.96
CA PHE A 97 -18.90 -39.03 20.10
C PHE A 97 -17.76 -38.34 20.84
N VAL A 98 -17.42 -38.86 22.03
CA VAL A 98 -16.37 -38.29 22.88
C VAL A 98 -15.01 -38.33 22.15
N PHE A 99 -14.69 -39.44 21.50
CA PHE A 99 -13.46 -39.57 20.72
C PHE A 99 -13.37 -38.52 19.59
N ILE A 100 -14.46 -38.32 18.83
CA ILE A 100 -14.52 -37.31 17.76
C ILE A 100 -14.37 -35.90 18.32
N VAL A 101 -15.07 -35.56 19.40
CA VAL A 101 -15.01 -34.22 20.02
C VAL A 101 -13.60 -33.90 20.50
N ILE A 102 -12.94 -34.83 21.20
CA ILE A 102 -11.57 -34.66 21.67
C ILE A 102 -10.62 -34.46 20.49
N ASN A 103 -10.74 -35.26 19.43
CA ASN A 103 -9.90 -35.15 18.24
C ASN A 103 -10.12 -33.83 17.48
N ILE A 104 -11.36 -33.36 17.35
CA ILE A 104 -11.68 -32.04 16.76
C ILE A 104 -11.06 -30.93 17.61
N CYS A 105 -11.20 -31.00 18.94
CA CYS A 105 -10.67 -30.00 19.85
C CYS A 105 -9.14 -29.90 19.74
N HIS A 106 -8.44 -31.05 19.76
CA HIS A 106 -6.99 -31.11 19.60
C HIS A 106 -6.54 -30.49 18.27
N ARG A 107 -7.14 -30.91 17.14
CA ARG A 107 -6.79 -30.35 15.83
C ARG A 107 -7.13 -28.87 15.70
N SER A 108 -8.22 -28.42 16.31
CA SER A 108 -8.59 -27.00 16.32
C SER A 108 -7.56 -26.18 17.08
N LEU A 109 -7.14 -26.63 18.27
CA LEU A 109 -6.10 -25.97 19.06
C LEU A 109 -4.77 -25.89 18.31
N ASP A 110 -4.35 -26.98 17.65
CA ASP A 110 -3.14 -27.00 16.84
C ASP A 110 -3.22 -26.02 15.66
N TRP A 111 -4.37 -26.01 14.97
CA TRP A 111 -4.61 -25.09 13.85
C TRP A 111 -4.59 -23.62 14.29
N PHE A 112 -5.22 -23.30 15.42
CA PHE A 112 -5.19 -21.95 15.99
C PHE A 112 -3.76 -21.52 16.34
N ARG A 113 -2.99 -22.39 17.00
CA ARG A 113 -1.58 -22.13 17.33
C ARG A 113 -0.72 -21.90 16.09
N GLN A 114 -0.91 -22.70 15.04
CA GLN A 114 -0.17 -22.54 13.79
C GLN A 114 -0.54 -21.23 13.07
N THR A 115 -1.82 -20.87 13.07
CA THR A 115 -2.32 -19.65 12.42
C THR A 115 -1.79 -18.41 13.14
N ASP A 116 -1.81 -18.39 14.47
CA ASP A 116 -1.23 -17.29 15.27
C ASP A 116 0.27 -17.14 15.02
N ARG A 117 1.02 -18.25 14.98
CA ARG A 117 2.45 -18.23 14.65
C ARG A 117 2.72 -17.70 13.25
N LYS A 118 1.97 -18.16 12.24
CA LYS A 118 2.11 -17.68 10.86
C LYS A 118 1.83 -16.19 10.76
N LEU A 119 0.79 -15.72 11.45
CA LEU A 119 0.42 -14.31 11.47
C LEU A 119 1.51 -13.44 12.10
N ARG A 120 2.09 -13.88 13.23
CA ARG A 120 3.22 -13.18 13.87
C ARG A 120 4.44 -13.08 12.96
N ILE A 121 4.87 -14.21 12.37
CA ILE A 121 6.03 -14.24 11.46
C ILE A 121 5.76 -13.34 10.23
N LEU A 122 4.54 -13.37 9.69
CA LEU A 122 4.19 -12.53 8.55
C LEU A 122 4.21 -11.04 8.90
N ASN A 123 3.67 -10.66 10.06
CA ASN A 123 3.71 -9.28 10.55
C ASN A 123 5.16 -8.82 10.76
N GLU A 124 5.98 -9.58 11.47
CA GLU A 124 7.40 -9.25 11.68
C GLU A 124 8.17 -9.11 10.35
N THR A 125 7.87 -9.98 9.38
CA THR A 125 8.48 -9.93 8.05
C THR A 125 8.02 -8.70 7.26
N LEU A 126 6.73 -8.36 7.37
CA LEU A 126 6.15 -7.20 6.70
C LEU A 126 6.73 -5.90 7.29
N GLU A 127 6.80 -5.80 8.62
CA GLU A 127 7.42 -4.67 9.33
C GLU A 127 8.86 -4.47 8.89
N LYS A 128 9.67 -5.55 8.86
CA LYS A 128 11.05 -5.49 8.37
C LYS A 128 11.14 -5.02 6.91
N ARG A 129 10.26 -5.50 6.04
CA ARG A 129 10.25 -5.08 4.62
C ARG A 129 9.85 -3.61 4.47
N VAL A 130 8.89 -3.14 5.25
CA VAL A 130 8.48 -1.72 5.27
C VAL A 130 9.65 -0.87 5.74
N GLU A 131 10.26 -1.20 6.88
CA GLU A 131 11.43 -0.48 7.41
C GLU A 131 12.60 -0.44 6.40
N GLN A 132 12.91 -1.57 5.76
CA GLN A 132 13.96 -1.64 4.74
C GLN A 132 13.65 -0.75 3.53
N ARG A 133 12.40 -0.76 3.04
CA ARG A 133 11.99 0.08 1.92
C ARG A 133 12.02 1.57 2.28
N THR A 134 11.54 1.92 3.47
CA THR A 134 11.57 3.30 3.98
C THR A 134 13.01 3.80 4.05
N ARG A 135 13.91 3.04 4.69
CA ARG A 135 15.34 3.40 4.76
C ARG A 135 16.01 3.49 3.40
N ALA A 136 15.69 2.59 2.47
CA ALA A 136 16.25 2.65 1.12
C ALA A 136 15.77 3.90 0.37
N MET A 137 14.49 4.25 0.52
CA MET A 137 13.90 5.45 -0.06
C MET A 137 14.54 6.71 0.52
N GLU A 138 14.64 6.81 1.85
CA GLU A 138 15.28 7.92 2.55
C GLU A 138 16.74 8.10 2.11
N ARG A 139 17.51 7.01 2.00
CA ARG A 139 18.89 7.05 1.50
C ARG A 139 18.95 7.57 0.07
N SER A 140 18.05 7.14 -0.80
CA SER A 140 18.00 7.60 -2.19
C SER A 140 17.66 9.09 -2.25
N THR A 141 16.67 9.55 -1.49
CA THR A 141 16.29 10.97 -1.43
C THR A 141 17.42 11.82 -0.88
N GLN A 142 18.06 11.40 0.21
CA GLN A 142 19.20 12.10 0.80
C GLN A 142 20.37 12.19 -0.17
N PHE A 143 20.71 11.08 -0.85
CA PHE A 143 21.76 11.05 -1.85
C PHE A 143 21.48 12.02 -2.99
N LEU A 144 20.26 12.02 -3.54
CA LEU A 144 19.86 12.95 -4.60
C LEU A 144 19.94 14.41 -4.15
N LYS A 145 19.47 14.74 -2.94
CA LYS A 145 19.59 16.09 -2.38
C LYS A 145 21.05 16.50 -2.25
N THR A 146 21.91 15.64 -1.69
CA THR A 146 23.36 15.91 -1.60
C THR A 146 24.02 16.11 -2.97
N VAL A 147 23.66 15.31 -3.97
CA VAL A 147 24.20 15.48 -5.33
C VAL A 147 23.78 16.83 -5.90
N LEU A 148 22.49 17.18 -5.83
CA LEU A 148 21.97 18.45 -6.36
C LEU A 148 22.57 19.67 -5.63
N ASP A 149 22.70 19.60 -4.31
CA ASP A 149 23.27 20.67 -3.49
C ASP A 149 24.79 20.83 -3.68
N SER A 150 25.47 19.81 -4.22
CA SER A 150 26.91 19.89 -4.54
C SER A 150 27.21 20.57 -5.89
N LEU A 151 26.20 20.74 -6.74
CA LEU A 151 26.34 21.39 -8.04
C LEU A 151 26.38 22.91 -7.86
N GLN A 152 27.32 23.58 -8.52
CA GLN A 152 27.43 25.05 -8.51
C GLN A 152 26.37 25.74 -9.36
N ASP A 153 25.69 24.99 -10.23
CA ASP A 153 24.60 25.52 -11.03
C ASP A 153 23.35 25.68 -10.17
N SER A 154 22.63 26.75 -10.43
CA SER A 154 21.37 27.06 -9.76
C SER A 154 20.25 26.25 -10.42
N ILE A 155 19.58 25.38 -9.65
CA ILE A 155 18.60 24.43 -10.17
C ILE A 155 17.25 24.66 -9.48
N ALA A 156 16.20 24.75 -10.29
CA ALA A 156 14.82 24.77 -9.83
C ALA A 156 13.95 23.78 -10.62
N ILE A 157 13.05 23.08 -9.96
CA ILE A 157 12.00 22.26 -10.57
C ILE A 157 10.72 23.07 -10.54
N ILE A 158 10.10 23.26 -11.70
CA ILE A 158 8.96 24.18 -11.86
C ILE A 158 7.77 23.39 -12.39
N ASN A 159 6.60 23.54 -11.75
CA ASN A 159 5.35 22.96 -12.21
C ASN A 159 4.82 23.71 -13.43
N VAL A 160 4.36 22.97 -14.44
CA VAL A 160 3.91 23.57 -15.71
C VAL A 160 2.54 24.25 -15.58
N ASP A 161 1.71 23.80 -14.65
CA ASP A 161 0.33 24.27 -14.53
C ASP A 161 0.23 25.73 -14.04
N ASP A 162 1.09 26.12 -13.10
CA ASP A 162 1.03 27.43 -12.41
C ASP A 162 2.40 28.13 -12.28
N PHE A 163 3.45 27.58 -12.89
CA PHE A 163 4.83 28.03 -12.77
C PHE A 163 5.38 28.03 -11.34
N SER A 164 4.73 27.34 -10.41
CA SER A 164 5.20 27.23 -9.03
C SER A 164 6.50 26.42 -8.96
N ILE A 165 7.40 26.83 -8.08
CA ILE A 165 8.64 26.11 -7.81
C ILE A 165 8.32 24.94 -6.86
N ASP A 166 8.60 23.72 -7.30
CA ASP A 166 8.41 22.47 -6.53
C ASP A 166 9.64 22.10 -5.71
N ASN A 167 10.84 22.40 -6.23
CA ASN A 167 12.09 22.12 -5.54
C ASN A 167 13.24 23.00 -6.04
N VAL A 168 14.26 23.20 -5.22
CA VAL A 168 15.49 23.93 -5.57
C VAL A 168 16.71 23.31 -4.88
N ASN A 169 17.89 23.51 -5.46
CA ASN A 169 19.14 23.14 -4.78
C ASN A 169 19.70 24.30 -3.93
N ALA A 170 20.70 24.00 -3.10
CA ALA A 170 21.39 24.99 -2.27
C ALA A 170 21.93 26.20 -3.06
N SER A 171 22.52 25.99 -4.24
CA SER A 171 23.06 27.09 -5.04
C SER A 171 22.00 28.07 -5.54
N PHE A 172 20.77 27.62 -5.81
CA PHE A 172 19.67 28.52 -6.11
C PHE A 172 19.34 29.42 -4.92
N LEU A 173 19.24 28.86 -3.72
CA LEU A 173 18.94 29.62 -2.51
C LEU A 173 20.04 30.65 -2.21
N GLU A 174 21.30 30.26 -2.37
CA GLU A 174 22.45 31.17 -2.22
C GLU A 174 22.47 32.29 -3.25
N GLU A 175 22.16 32.00 -4.51
CA GLU A 175 22.12 32.99 -5.59
C GLU A 175 21.09 34.08 -5.33
N PHE A 176 19.89 33.71 -4.86
CA PHE A 176 18.80 34.65 -4.60
C PHE A 176 18.74 35.16 -3.15
N GLY A 177 19.53 34.60 -2.23
CA GLY A 177 19.54 34.96 -0.82
C GLY A 177 18.23 34.66 -0.09
N LEU A 178 17.57 33.56 -0.44
CA LEU A 178 16.26 33.16 0.07
C LEU A 178 16.33 31.82 0.79
N THR A 179 15.33 31.53 1.61
CA THR A 179 15.14 30.20 2.23
C THR A 179 14.22 29.31 1.39
N GLU A 180 14.29 27.99 1.58
CA GLU A 180 13.43 27.03 0.86
C GLU A 180 11.94 27.36 1.05
N ASP A 181 11.51 27.66 2.29
CA ASP A 181 10.12 28.01 2.64
C ASP A 181 9.62 29.29 1.94
N GLU A 182 10.52 30.22 1.61
CA GLU A 182 10.18 31.47 0.90
C GLU A 182 10.09 31.28 -0.61
N VAL A 183 10.46 30.12 -1.15
CA VAL A 183 10.56 29.84 -2.58
C VAL A 183 9.56 28.78 -3.02
N ILE A 184 9.42 27.69 -2.27
CA ILE A 184 8.54 26.57 -2.65
C ILE A 184 7.08 27.04 -2.76
N GLY A 185 6.42 26.61 -3.83
CA GLY A 185 5.04 26.96 -4.16
C GLY A 185 4.87 28.35 -4.78
N ARG A 186 5.91 29.19 -4.82
CA ARG A 186 5.83 30.51 -5.47
C ARG A 186 6.15 30.43 -6.95
N PRO A 187 5.53 31.30 -7.79
CA PRO A 187 5.83 31.34 -9.21
C PRO A 187 7.28 31.70 -9.49
N CYS A 188 7.91 30.99 -10.44
CA CYS A 188 9.33 31.15 -10.75
C CYS A 188 9.71 32.58 -11.13
N PHE A 189 8.89 33.27 -11.93
CA PHE A 189 9.10 34.64 -12.38
C PHE A 189 9.01 35.67 -11.23
N ALA A 190 8.25 35.36 -10.18
CA ALA A 190 8.13 36.23 -9.02
C ALA A 190 9.37 36.13 -8.12
N VAL A 191 9.95 34.94 -8.01
CA VAL A 191 11.18 34.70 -7.25
C VAL A 191 12.40 35.23 -8.00
N THR A 192 12.56 34.85 -9.26
CA THR A 192 13.80 35.09 -10.02
C THR A 192 13.88 36.49 -10.66
N HIS A 193 12.74 37.04 -11.10
CA HIS A 193 12.70 38.33 -11.83
C HIS A 193 11.89 39.41 -11.09
N ARG A 194 11.35 39.11 -9.89
CA ARG A 194 10.45 40.00 -9.11
C ARG A 194 9.25 40.51 -9.93
N ARG A 195 8.72 39.67 -10.83
CA ARG A 195 7.59 39.99 -11.72
C ARG A 195 6.26 39.42 -11.22
N GLN A 196 5.17 39.93 -11.78
CA GLN A 196 3.81 39.42 -11.55
C GLN A 196 3.28 38.55 -12.69
N ALA A 197 4.01 38.46 -13.80
CA ALA A 197 3.63 37.68 -14.97
C ALA A 197 4.82 36.86 -15.51
N PRO A 198 4.55 35.75 -16.23
CA PRO A 198 5.59 34.93 -16.87
C PRO A 198 6.47 35.72 -17.84
N CYS A 199 7.73 35.28 -17.99
CA CYS A 199 8.68 35.88 -18.91
C CYS A 199 8.18 35.75 -20.36
N THR A 200 8.24 36.85 -21.12
CA THR A 200 7.75 36.91 -22.50
C THR A 200 8.80 37.58 -23.40
N PRO A 201 9.04 37.07 -24.62
CA PRO A 201 9.86 37.76 -25.62
C PRO A 201 9.27 39.14 -25.98
N PRO A 202 10.09 40.12 -26.42
CA PRO A 202 11.52 40.02 -26.73
C PRO A 202 12.44 40.40 -25.54
N ASP A 203 11.89 40.91 -24.45
CA ASP A 203 12.68 41.53 -23.37
C ASP A 203 13.29 40.50 -22.40
N ASP A 204 12.69 39.32 -22.24
CA ASP A 204 13.25 38.18 -21.50
C ASP A 204 12.74 36.85 -22.09
N GLU A 205 13.53 36.26 -22.98
CA GLU A 205 13.21 34.98 -23.61
C GLU A 205 13.55 33.80 -22.70
N CYS A 206 12.58 33.35 -21.90
CA CYS A 206 12.77 32.15 -21.07
C CYS A 206 12.72 30.88 -21.96
N PRO A 207 13.75 30.01 -21.94
CA PRO A 207 13.80 28.82 -22.79
C PRO A 207 12.76 27.77 -22.38
N MET A 208 12.12 27.94 -21.21
CA MET A 208 10.99 27.12 -20.78
C MET A 208 9.83 27.14 -21.77
N SER A 209 9.52 28.28 -22.38
CA SER A 209 8.47 28.39 -23.41
C SER A 209 8.74 27.45 -24.58
N HIS A 210 9.95 27.50 -25.12
CA HIS A 210 10.43 26.59 -26.18
C HIS A 210 10.40 25.13 -25.75
N THR A 211 10.78 24.81 -24.50
CA THR A 211 10.69 23.44 -23.97
C THR A 211 9.25 22.95 -23.86
N LEU A 212 8.30 23.81 -23.49
CA LEU A 212 6.89 23.45 -23.40
C LEU A 212 6.25 23.27 -24.78
N GLU A 213 6.63 24.09 -25.76
CA GLU A 213 6.14 24.01 -27.13
C GLU A 213 6.71 22.82 -27.90
N SER A 214 8.02 22.60 -27.83
CA SER A 214 8.71 21.53 -28.56
C SER A 214 8.67 20.18 -27.85
N GLY A 215 8.57 20.20 -26.52
CA GLY A 215 8.75 19.03 -25.67
C GLY A 215 10.18 18.50 -25.58
N GLU A 216 11.17 19.25 -26.09
CA GLU A 216 12.58 18.92 -26.04
C GLU A 216 13.36 19.91 -25.16
N PRO A 217 14.57 19.55 -24.70
CA PRO A 217 15.42 20.48 -23.97
C PRO A 217 15.72 21.74 -24.79
N ALA A 218 15.71 22.90 -24.14
CA ALA A 218 16.01 24.18 -24.75
C ALA A 218 17.07 24.95 -23.94
N MET A 219 17.82 25.82 -24.61
CA MET A 219 18.90 26.58 -24.01
C MET A 219 18.98 28.00 -24.56
N CYS A 220 19.29 28.97 -23.71
CA CYS A 220 19.61 30.34 -24.12
C CYS A 220 20.78 30.90 -23.28
N GLU A 221 21.48 31.91 -23.83
CA GLU A 221 22.45 32.71 -23.08
C GLU A 221 21.89 34.12 -22.87
N HIS A 222 21.79 34.56 -21.63
CA HIS A 222 21.34 35.88 -21.24
C HIS A 222 22.49 36.74 -20.71
N ARG A 223 22.40 38.05 -20.97
CA ARG A 223 23.26 39.05 -20.34
C ARG A 223 22.45 39.85 -19.34
N HIS A 224 22.55 39.48 -18.07
CA HIS A 224 21.87 40.18 -16.98
C HIS A 224 22.68 41.39 -16.54
N ARG A 225 21.96 42.44 -16.16
CA ARG A 225 22.55 43.61 -15.49
C ARG A 225 22.41 43.37 -13.98
N SER A 226 23.54 43.34 -13.29
CA SER A 226 23.59 43.32 -11.83
C SER A 226 22.97 44.61 -11.27
N GLU A 227 22.38 44.53 -10.08
CA GLU A 227 21.92 45.72 -9.33
C GLU A 227 23.07 46.72 -9.08
N SER A 228 24.32 46.24 -9.02
CA SER A 228 25.54 47.07 -8.88
C SER A 228 26.03 47.72 -10.20
N GLY A 229 25.30 47.56 -11.30
CA GLY A 229 25.63 48.16 -12.60
C GLY A 229 26.60 47.35 -13.48
N GLY A 230 27.16 46.25 -12.97
CA GLY A 230 27.96 45.30 -13.76
C GLY A 230 27.12 44.38 -14.66
N HIS A 231 27.74 43.73 -15.65
CA HIS A 231 27.08 42.70 -16.46
C HIS A 231 27.58 41.32 -16.06
N HIS A 232 26.66 40.36 -15.94
CA HIS A 232 26.98 38.95 -15.81
C HIS A 232 26.26 38.16 -16.91
N TYR A 233 26.89 37.07 -17.32
CA TYR A 233 26.38 36.19 -18.36
C TYR A 233 25.84 34.92 -17.69
N VAL A 234 24.63 34.55 -18.06
CA VAL A 234 23.95 33.34 -17.57
C VAL A 234 23.59 32.47 -18.76
N GLU A 235 23.87 31.18 -18.66
CA GLU A 235 23.39 30.14 -19.57
C GLU A 235 22.24 29.44 -18.87
N ILE A 236 21.06 29.43 -19.50
CA ILE A 236 19.87 28.79 -18.96
C ILE A 236 19.55 27.57 -19.81
N HIS A 237 19.37 26.42 -19.16
CA HIS A 237 18.98 25.18 -19.79
C HIS A 237 17.71 24.64 -19.14
N THR A 238 16.70 24.31 -19.94
CA THR A 238 15.41 23.77 -19.49
C THR A 238 15.18 22.38 -20.02
N VAL A 239 14.81 21.44 -19.13
CA VAL A 239 14.61 20.03 -19.46
C VAL A 239 13.20 19.60 -19.05
N PRO A 240 12.39 19.00 -19.93
CA PRO A 240 11.03 18.58 -19.60
C PRO A 240 11.02 17.28 -18.78
N VAL A 241 10.20 17.26 -17.73
CA VAL A 241 9.93 16.08 -16.90
C VAL A 241 8.51 15.59 -17.21
N ARG A 242 8.41 14.36 -17.70
CA ARG A 242 7.16 13.77 -18.15
C ARG A 242 6.53 12.88 -17.07
N ASN A 243 5.20 12.89 -17.00
CA ASN A 243 4.44 11.96 -16.18
C ASN A 243 4.33 10.58 -16.88
N ARG A 244 3.65 9.62 -16.24
CA ARG A 244 3.44 8.27 -16.80
C ARG A 244 2.63 8.24 -18.10
N GLU A 245 1.91 9.31 -18.41
CA GLU A 245 1.10 9.47 -19.62
C GLU A 245 1.87 10.18 -20.74
N GLY A 246 3.14 10.52 -20.52
CA GLY A 246 4.00 11.21 -21.49
C GLY A 246 3.83 12.73 -21.56
N ARG A 247 2.91 13.30 -20.77
CA ARG A 247 2.69 14.76 -20.68
C ARG A 247 3.77 15.41 -19.82
N ILE A 248 4.21 16.60 -20.22
CA ILE A 248 5.17 17.39 -19.44
C ILE A 248 4.45 17.91 -18.20
N ARG A 249 4.91 17.50 -17.02
CA ARG A 249 4.34 17.90 -15.73
C ARG A 249 5.19 18.99 -15.07
N GLN A 250 6.50 18.87 -15.22
CA GLN A 250 7.48 19.77 -14.62
C GLN A 250 8.58 20.10 -15.62
N VAL A 251 9.30 21.19 -15.37
CA VAL A 251 10.50 21.57 -16.11
C VAL A 251 11.62 21.75 -15.10
N VAL A 252 12.76 21.11 -15.34
CA VAL A 252 14.00 21.41 -14.62
C VAL A 252 14.64 22.62 -15.28
N HIS A 253 14.79 23.70 -14.53
CA HIS A 253 15.45 24.93 -14.93
C HIS A 253 16.84 24.98 -14.29
N ILE A 254 17.87 25.03 -15.13
CA ILE A 254 19.27 25.07 -14.71
C ILE A 254 19.85 26.40 -15.18
N SER A 255 20.37 27.20 -14.25
CA SER A 255 21.01 28.48 -14.49
C SER A 255 22.49 28.40 -14.12
N ARG A 256 23.37 28.67 -15.09
CA ARG A 256 24.81 28.65 -14.90
C ARG A 256 25.40 30.03 -15.14
N ASN A 257 26.13 30.55 -14.18
CA ASN A 257 26.91 31.77 -14.36
C ASN A 257 28.16 31.49 -15.21
N ILE A 258 28.16 31.99 -16.44
CA ILE A 258 29.25 31.82 -17.41
C ILE A 258 30.11 33.08 -17.57
N THR A 259 30.00 34.03 -16.63
CA THR A 259 30.70 35.34 -16.73
C THR A 259 32.20 35.18 -16.84
N LYS A 260 32.81 34.34 -15.98
CA LYS A 260 34.25 34.06 -16.02
C LYS A 260 34.67 33.42 -17.34
N ARG A 261 33.90 32.44 -17.83
CA ARG A 261 34.10 31.80 -19.14
C ARG A 261 34.14 32.83 -20.26
N LYS A 262 33.15 33.72 -20.32
CA LYS A 262 33.09 34.80 -21.33
C LYS A 262 34.24 35.81 -21.18
N GLN A 263 34.62 36.18 -19.96
CA GLN A 263 35.76 37.08 -19.73
C GLN A 263 37.08 36.46 -20.18
N ASP A 264 37.29 35.16 -19.93
CA ASP A 264 38.49 34.45 -20.34
C ASP A 264 38.53 34.27 -21.87
N GLU A 265 37.40 33.94 -22.51
CA GLU A 265 37.25 33.92 -23.97
C GLU A 265 37.60 35.28 -24.60
N LEU A 266 37.08 36.37 -24.03
CA LEU A 266 37.38 37.72 -24.48
C LEU A 266 38.86 38.06 -24.30
N ARG A 267 39.47 37.68 -23.17
CA ARG A 267 40.90 37.89 -22.92
C ARG A 267 41.76 37.11 -23.91
N ILE A 268 41.46 35.84 -24.14
CA ILE A 268 42.15 35.00 -25.14
C ILE A 268 42.01 35.61 -26.53
N ARG A 269 40.80 36.01 -26.92
CA ARG A 269 40.55 36.68 -28.19
C ARG A 269 41.33 37.97 -28.32
N HIS A 270 41.43 38.76 -27.24
CA HIS A 270 42.22 39.98 -27.22
C HIS A 270 43.70 39.66 -27.42
N MET A 271 44.28 38.71 -26.68
CA MET A 271 45.68 38.30 -26.84
C MET A 271 45.99 37.73 -28.24
N ALA A 272 45.04 37.05 -28.87
CA ALA A 272 45.21 36.48 -30.20
C ALA A 272 45.21 37.53 -31.33
N TYR A 273 44.52 38.67 -31.14
CA TYR A 273 44.27 39.66 -32.20
C TYR A 273 44.81 41.07 -31.91
N TYR A 274 45.21 41.36 -30.68
CA TYR A 274 45.69 42.67 -30.24
C TYR A 274 47.01 42.53 -29.48
N ASP A 275 47.87 43.53 -29.60
CA ASP A 275 49.14 43.62 -28.88
C ASP A 275 48.90 43.99 -27.41
N THR A 276 49.55 43.28 -26.49
CA THR A 276 49.28 43.40 -25.05
C THR A 276 49.85 44.68 -24.42
N LEU A 277 50.83 45.32 -25.06
CA LEU A 277 51.45 46.56 -24.56
C LEU A 277 50.73 47.81 -25.07
N THR A 278 50.27 47.78 -26.32
CA THR A 278 49.72 48.96 -27.01
C THR A 278 48.21 48.94 -27.20
N GLY A 279 47.57 47.77 -27.08
CA GLY A 279 46.13 47.60 -27.34
C GLY A 279 45.73 47.71 -28.81
N LEU A 280 46.71 47.85 -29.73
CA LEU A 280 46.47 47.95 -31.16
C LEU A 280 46.33 46.56 -31.82
N PRO A 281 45.61 46.44 -32.96
CA PRO A 281 45.56 45.21 -33.75
C PRO A 281 46.94 44.63 -34.03
N ASN A 282 47.14 43.35 -33.71
CA ASN A 282 48.39 42.66 -34.01
C ASN A 282 48.44 42.24 -35.49
N ARG A 283 49.61 41.73 -35.92
CA ARG A 283 49.84 41.32 -37.32
C ARG A 283 48.82 40.27 -37.81
N THR A 284 48.38 39.36 -36.94
CA THR A 284 47.40 38.32 -37.27
C THR A 284 46.03 38.92 -37.57
N TYR A 285 45.57 39.87 -36.75
CA TYR A 285 44.30 40.54 -36.99
C TYR A 285 44.34 41.47 -38.20
N TYR A 286 45.43 42.19 -38.39
CA TYR A 286 45.64 43.07 -39.54
C TYR A 286 45.58 42.29 -40.87
N LYS A 287 46.26 41.14 -40.96
CA LYS A 287 46.19 40.27 -42.15
C LYS A 287 44.77 39.74 -42.42
N LYS A 288 44.01 39.42 -41.37
CA LYS A 288 42.63 38.95 -41.48
C LYS A 288 41.67 40.04 -42.00
N LEU A 289 41.92 41.30 -41.67
CA LEU A 289 41.15 42.44 -42.17
C LEU A 289 41.43 42.67 -43.66
N LEU A 290 42.70 42.61 -44.08
CA LEU A 290 43.10 42.75 -45.48
C LEU A 290 42.62 41.59 -46.38
N SER A 291 42.41 40.39 -45.83
CA SER A 291 41.85 39.26 -46.59
C SER A 291 40.31 39.27 -46.69
N ARG A 292 39.65 40.23 -46.02
CA ARG A 292 38.18 40.40 -46.04
C ARG A 292 37.73 41.60 -46.88
N SER A 293 38.66 42.41 -47.38
CA SER A 293 38.47 43.50 -48.35
C SER A 293 38.82 43.04 -49.75
#